data_AF-A0A2M7ZDU5-F1
#
_entry.id   AF-A0A2M7ZDU5-F1
#
_cell.length_a   1.000
_cell.length_b   1.000
_cell.length_c   1.000
_cell.angle_alpha   90.00
_cell.angle_beta   90.00
_cell.angle_gamma   90.00
#
_symmetry.space_group_name_H-M   'P 1'
#
loop_
_entity.id
_entity.type
_entity.pdbx_description
1 polymer ?
#
loop_
_entity_poly.entity_id
_entity_poly.type
_entity_poly.pdbx_seq_one_letter_code
_entity_poly.pdbx_strand_id
1 'polypeptide(L)'
;MLTNFSVDKFSSRHIGISKNDQIEMLKQLKLNSLDELIDKTIPQNIRIKEPLKLDKPMTEFELINHFRDVAKRNKLYKTYIGQGYYSTILPAVIQRNILENPGWYTQYTPYQAEISQGRLEALLNFQTVITDLTGFSLANASLLDEAT
;
A
#
# COMPACT_ATOMS: atom_id res chain seq x y z
N MET A 1 35.22 -15.80 -13.98
CA MET A 1 34.56 -14.84 -14.88
C MET A 1 33.17 -14.58 -14.30
N LEU A 2 33.07 -13.60 -13.41
CA LEU A 2 31.83 -13.29 -12.70
C LEU A 2 30.87 -12.63 -13.69
N THR A 3 29.80 -13.33 -14.05
CA THR A 3 28.72 -12.77 -14.85
C THR A 3 28.13 -11.59 -14.10
N ASN A 4 28.15 -10.44 -14.77
CA ASN A 4 27.63 -9.16 -14.29
C ASN A 4 26.10 -9.27 -14.22
N PHE A 5 25.56 -9.88 -13.16
CA PHE A 5 24.12 -9.91 -12.92
C PHE A 5 23.67 -8.46 -12.69
N SER A 6 22.79 -7.98 -13.58
CA SER A 6 22.09 -6.71 -13.38
C SER A 6 21.48 -6.72 -11.99
N VAL A 7 21.91 -5.78 -11.14
CA VAL A 7 21.36 -5.58 -9.80
C VAL A 7 19.84 -5.47 -9.90
N ASP A 8 19.12 -6.25 -9.08
CA ASP A 8 17.65 -6.28 -9.03
C ASP A 8 17.09 -4.87 -8.77
N LYS A 9 16.36 -4.33 -9.74
CA LYS A 9 15.70 -3.03 -9.63
C LYS A 9 14.25 -3.26 -9.24
N PHE A 10 13.84 -2.74 -8.08
CA PHE A 10 12.44 -2.83 -7.66
C PHE A 10 11.46 -2.30 -8.72
N SER A 11 11.84 -1.25 -9.46
CA SER A 11 11.03 -0.68 -10.54
C SER A 11 10.65 -1.70 -11.62
N SER A 12 11.49 -2.70 -11.93
CA SER A 12 11.15 -3.74 -12.92
C SER A 12 10.18 -4.80 -12.40
N ARG A 13 9.97 -4.88 -11.07
CA ARG A 13 8.94 -5.74 -10.46
C ARG A 13 7.65 -4.98 -10.18
N HIS A 14 7.77 -3.68 -9.91
CA HIS A 14 6.63 -2.80 -9.63
C HIS A 14 5.90 -2.35 -10.89
N ILE A 15 6.63 -2.00 -11.96
CA ILE A 15 6.04 -1.57 -13.24
C ILE A 15 5.76 -2.83 -14.06
N GLY A 16 4.48 -3.17 -14.24
CA GLY A 16 4.06 -4.36 -14.98
C GLY A 16 4.21 -4.27 -16.51
N ILE A 17 4.46 -3.07 -17.05
CA ILE A 17 4.59 -2.83 -18.50
C ILE A 17 6.03 -3.12 -18.92
N SER A 18 6.23 -4.07 -19.83
CA SER A 18 7.53 -4.35 -20.43
C SER A 18 7.88 -3.32 -21.50
N LYS A 19 9.15 -3.33 -21.96
CA LYS A 19 9.58 -2.47 -23.07
C LYS A 19 8.82 -2.75 -24.37
N ASN A 20 8.45 -4.00 -24.61
CA ASN A 20 7.71 -4.38 -25.82
C ASN A 20 6.27 -3.87 -25.74
N ASP A 21 5.61 -4.05 -24.58
CA ASP A 21 4.27 -3.51 -24.34
C ASP A 21 4.24 -2.00 -24.53
N GLN A 22 5.27 -1.30 -24.02
CA GLN A 22 5.41 0.15 -24.19
C GLN A 22 5.49 0.55 -25.66
N ILE A 23 6.25 -0.17 -26.50
CA ILE A 23 6.34 0.08 -27.94
C ILE A 23 4.98 -0.12 -28.62
N GLU A 24 4.29 -1.21 -28.30
CA GLU A 24 2.97 -1.51 -28.86
C GLU A 24 1.91 -0.48 -28.46
N MET A 25 1.88 -0.09 -27.19
CA MET A 25 0.99 0.94 -26.66
C MET A 25 1.24 2.31 -27.32
N LEU A 26 2.51 2.72 -27.46
CA LEU A 26 2.86 3.99 -28.11
C LEU A 26 2.48 3.99 -29.60
N LYS A 27 2.65 2.85 -30.29
CA LYS A 27 2.21 2.69 -31.68
C LYS A 27 0.70 2.87 -31.81
N GLN A 28 -0.08 2.31 -30.89
CA GLN A 28 -1.54 2.48 -30.88
C GLN A 28 -1.96 3.94 -30.67
N LEU A 29 -1.21 4.68 -29.84
CA LEU A 29 -1.41 6.11 -29.61
C LEU A 29 -0.83 7.00 -30.73
N LYS A 30 -0.15 6.42 -31.72
CA LYS A 30 0.57 7.12 -32.80
C LYS A 30 1.63 8.11 -32.26
N LEU A 31 2.35 7.69 -31.23
CA LEU A 31 3.44 8.43 -30.59
C LEU A 31 4.76 7.66 -30.73
N ASN A 32 5.87 8.38 -30.75
CA ASN A 32 7.20 7.82 -30.98
C ASN A 32 7.97 7.53 -29.68
N SER A 33 7.59 8.17 -28.57
CA SER A 33 8.26 7.98 -27.28
C SER A 33 7.34 8.29 -26.09
N LEU A 34 7.77 7.86 -24.91
CA LEU A 34 7.13 8.25 -23.65
C LEU A 34 7.27 9.75 -23.40
N ASP A 35 8.40 10.35 -23.75
CA ASP A 35 8.61 11.79 -23.61
C ASP A 35 7.58 12.57 -24.47
N GLU A 36 7.30 12.11 -25.69
CA GLU A 36 6.27 12.72 -26.55
C GLU A 36 4.86 12.62 -25.92
N LEU A 37 4.54 11.47 -25.31
CA LEU A 37 3.27 11.28 -24.59
C LEU A 37 3.18 12.27 -23.41
N ILE A 38 4.25 12.38 -22.62
CA ILE A 38 4.29 13.29 -21.49
C ILE A 38 4.11 14.71 -22.03
N ASP A 39 4.93 15.17 -23.01
CA ASP A 39 4.89 16.47 -23.71
C ASP A 39 3.50 16.91 -24.13
N LYS A 40 2.72 16.01 -24.73
CA LYS A 40 1.35 16.30 -25.17
C LYS A 40 0.31 16.30 -24.05
N THR A 41 0.62 15.72 -22.89
CA THR A 41 -0.35 15.54 -21.79
C THR A 41 -0.23 16.59 -20.70
N ILE A 42 1.00 16.91 -20.26
CA ILE A 42 1.24 17.79 -19.10
C ILE A 42 1.69 19.18 -19.58
N PRO A 43 1.02 20.28 -19.25
CA PRO A 43 1.49 21.62 -19.64
C PRO A 43 2.93 21.89 -19.18
N GLN A 44 3.81 22.36 -20.08
CA GLN A 44 5.24 22.55 -19.78
C GLN A 44 5.49 23.55 -18.64
N ASN A 45 4.63 24.55 -18.48
CA ASN A 45 4.78 25.62 -17.49
C ASN A 45 4.65 25.15 -16.04
N ILE A 46 4.02 23.99 -15.79
CA ILE A 46 3.87 23.41 -14.46
C ILE A 46 4.78 22.20 -14.21
N ARG A 47 5.65 21.86 -15.17
CA ARG A 47 6.57 20.73 -15.03
C ARG A 47 7.77 21.08 -14.18
N ILE A 48 8.25 20.08 -13.46
CA ILE A 48 9.55 20.16 -12.80
C ILE A 48 10.66 20.31 -13.86
N LYS A 49 11.54 21.29 -13.67
CA LYS A 49 12.62 21.61 -14.62
C LYS A 49 13.89 20.80 -14.37
N GLU A 50 14.09 20.40 -13.11
CA GLU A 50 15.22 19.60 -12.68
C GLU A 50 14.71 18.23 -12.20
N PRO A 51 15.50 17.16 -12.36
CA PRO A 51 15.19 15.88 -11.74
C PRO A 51 15.02 16.00 -10.22
N LEU A 52 14.22 15.12 -9.63
CA LEU A 52 14.08 15.04 -8.17
C LEU A 52 15.45 14.77 -7.54
N LYS A 53 15.80 15.59 -6.53
CA LYS A 53 17.04 15.43 -5.74
C LYS A 53 16.82 14.36 -4.68
N LEU A 54 16.97 13.10 -5.07
CA LEU A 54 16.80 11.93 -4.21
C LEU A 54 18.13 11.19 -4.03
N ASP A 55 18.24 10.45 -2.94
CA ASP A 55 19.33 9.51 -2.72
C ASP A 55 19.31 8.40 -3.78
N LYS A 56 20.43 7.67 -3.89
CA LYS A 56 20.53 6.53 -4.80
C LYS A 56 19.49 5.47 -4.43
N PRO A 57 18.82 4.85 -5.42
CA PRO A 57 17.84 3.81 -5.14
C PRO A 57 18.52 2.61 -4.48
N MET A 58 17.87 2.07 -3.45
CA MET A 58 18.24 0.79 -2.83
C MET A 58 17.57 -0.36 -3.58
N THR A 59 18.23 -1.52 -3.59
CA THR A 59 17.57 -2.79 -3.90
C THR A 59 16.53 -3.13 -2.83
N GLU A 60 15.60 -4.04 -3.11
CA GLU A 60 14.63 -4.48 -2.10
C GLU A 60 15.31 -5.08 -0.86
N PHE A 61 16.39 -5.85 -1.07
CA PHE A 61 17.15 -6.45 0.02
C PHE A 61 17.83 -5.39 0.92
N GLU A 62 18.48 -4.40 0.30
CA GLU A 62 19.10 -3.28 1.03
C GLU A 62 18.04 -2.48 1.79
N LEU A 63 16.90 -2.21 1.17
CA LEU A 63 15.80 -1.47 1.78
C LEU A 63 15.29 -2.15 3.06
N ILE A 64 15.04 -3.46 3.00
CA ILE A 64 14.58 -4.24 4.16
C ILE A 64 15.61 -4.19 5.30
N ASN A 65 16.90 -4.34 5.00
CA ASN A 65 17.95 -4.28 6.02
C ASN A 65 18.10 -2.88 6.61
N HIS A 66 18.05 -1.86 5.77
CA HIS A 66 18.06 -0.46 6.20
C HIS A 66 16.91 -0.18 7.17
N PHE A 67 15.68 -0.57 6.83
CA PHE A 67 14.53 -0.39 7.71
C PHE A 67 14.65 -1.17 9.03
N ARG A 68 15.22 -2.39 9.01
CA ARG A 68 15.51 -3.13 10.25
C ARG A 68 16.46 -2.36 11.15
N ASP A 69 17.49 -1.73 10.60
CA ASP A 69 18.46 -0.96 11.38
C ASP A 69 17.90 0.35 11.91
N VAL A 70 17.00 0.99 11.16
CA VAL A 70 16.23 2.15 11.64
C VAL A 70 15.28 1.73 12.76
N ALA A 71 14.54 0.63 12.59
CA ALA A 71 13.57 0.14 13.57
C ALA A 71 14.21 -0.26 14.91
N LYS A 72 15.45 -0.78 14.90
CA LYS A 72 16.23 -1.09 16.12
C LYS A 72 16.48 0.11 17.04
N ARG A 73 16.32 1.34 16.54
CA ARG A 73 16.48 2.56 17.35
C ARG A 73 15.28 2.81 18.27
N ASN A 74 14.13 2.18 17.98
CA ASN A 74 12.95 2.28 18.82
C ASN A 74 13.13 1.46 20.10
N LYS A 75 12.65 2.00 21.23
CA LYS A 75 12.67 1.31 22.53
C LYS A 75 11.27 0.80 22.84
N LEU A 76 11.10 -0.52 22.89
CA LEU A 76 9.85 -1.13 23.31
C LEU A 76 9.78 -1.16 24.85
N TYR A 77 8.76 -0.50 25.40
CA TYR A 77 8.44 -0.51 26.83
C TYR A 77 7.11 -1.22 27.08
N LYS A 78 6.92 -1.71 28.31
CA LYS A 78 5.58 -1.99 28.81
C LYS A 78 4.93 -0.64 29.12
N THR A 79 4.00 -0.24 28.26
CA THR A 79 3.37 1.08 28.32
C THR A 79 2.01 1.00 29.02
N TYR A 80 1.86 1.77 30.09
CA TYR A 80 0.61 1.92 30.84
C TYR A 80 0.12 3.37 30.87
N ILE A 81 0.49 4.16 29.85
CA ILE A 81 0.10 5.57 29.73
C ILE A 81 -1.42 5.73 29.58
N GLY A 82 -2.08 4.77 28.93
CA GLY A 82 -3.52 4.84 28.63
C GLY A 82 -3.80 5.87 27.54
N GLN A 83 -4.80 6.74 27.77
CA GLN A 83 -5.21 7.80 26.84
C GLN A 83 -5.66 7.27 25.47
N GLY A 84 -6.57 6.29 25.46
CA GLY A 84 -7.17 5.75 24.24
C GLY A 84 -6.38 4.61 23.57
N TYR A 85 -5.11 4.41 23.92
CA TYR A 85 -4.27 3.33 23.39
C TYR A 85 -3.85 2.35 24.48
N TYR A 86 -4.25 1.10 24.33
CA TYR A 86 -3.96 0.01 25.27
C TYR A 86 -3.32 -1.16 24.52
N SER A 87 -2.24 -1.72 25.08
CA SER A 87 -1.59 -2.89 24.48
C SER A 87 -2.55 -4.09 24.49
N THR A 88 -2.62 -4.80 23.36
CA THR A 88 -3.44 -6.00 23.20
C THR A 88 -2.62 -7.11 22.56
N ILE A 89 -3.07 -8.35 22.74
CA ILE A 89 -2.50 -9.51 22.05
C ILE A 89 -3.22 -9.65 20.70
N LEU A 90 -2.53 -9.34 19.60
CA LEU A 90 -3.02 -9.65 18.26
C LEU A 90 -2.98 -11.17 18.05
N PRO A 91 -4.12 -11.87 17.87
CA PRO A 91 -4.10 -13.31 17.64
C PRO A 91 -3.29 -13.64 16.37
N ALA A 92 -2.32 -14.55 16.49
CA ALA A 92 -1.41 -14.88 15.39
C ALA A 92 -2.13 -15.34 14.11
N VAL A 93 -3.28 -16.01 14.26
CA VAL A 93 -4.11 -16.44 13.13
C VAL A 93 -4.71 -15.25 12.36
N ILE A 94 -5.06 -14.16 13.04
CA ILE A 94 -5.56 -12.93 12.42
C ILE A 94 -4.41 -12.18 11.74
N GLN A 95 -3.27 -12.04 12.43
CA GLN A 95 -2.08 -11.41 11.86
C GLN A 95 -1.69 -12.09 10.53
N ARG A 96 -1.52 -13.41 10.56
CA ARG A 96 -1.01 -14.19 9.43
C ARG A 96 -1.99 -14.24 8.25
N ASN A 97 -3.28 -14.47 8.53
CA ASN A 97 -4.25 -14.82 7.49
C ASN A 97 -5.12 -13.65 7.02
N ILE A 98 -5.12 -12.53 7.75
CA ILE A 98 -5.86 -11.31 7.39
C ILE A 98 -4.87 -10.17 7.15
N LEU A 99 -4.14 -9.73 8.18
CA LEU A 99 -3.28 -8.52 8.09
C LEU A 99 -2.12 -8.68 7.09
N GLU A 100 -1.47 -9.84 7.07
CA GLU A 100 -0.34 -10.14 6.19
C GLU A 100 -0.75 -10.81 4.87
N ASN A 101 -2.06 -10.95 4.60
CA ASN A 101 -2.59 -11.63 3.42
C ASN A 101 -3.06 -10.63 2.36
N PRO A 102 -2.42 -10.57 1.17
CA PRO A 102 -2.82 -9.64 0.11
C PRO A 102 -4.25 -9.84 -0.38
N GLY A 103 -4.83 -11.03 -0.23
CA GLY A 103 -6.25 -11.28 -0.54
C GLY A 103 -7.24 -10.54 0.39
N TRP A 104 -6.76 -9.91 1.47
CA TRP A 104 -7.56 -9.09 2.37
C TRP A 104 -7.27 -7.58 2.26
N TYR A 105 -6.05 -7.18 1.90
CA TYR A 105 -5.64 -5.76 1.91
C TYR A 105 -5.41 -5.12 0.53
N THR A 106 -5.46 -5.87 -0.57
CA THR A 106 -5.24 -5.29 -1.92
C THR A 106 -6.52 -4.73 -2.54
N GLN A 107 -7.68 -5.23 -2.15
CA GLN A 107 -8.97 -4.72 -2.56
C GLN A 107 -9.28 -3.35 -1.92
N TYR A 108 -10.15 -2.59 -2.59
CA TYR A 108 -10.64 -1.30 -2.11
C TYR A 108 -12.11 -1.37 -1.64
N THR A 109 -12.73 -0.21 -1.44
CA THR A 109 -14.13 -0.05 -1.05
C THR A 109 -15.05 -1.00 -1.82
N PRO A 110 -15.98 -1.69 -1.13
CA PRO A 110 -16.89 -2.67 -1.75
C PRO A 110 -18.01 -2.03 -2.58
N TYR A 111 -17.66 -1.25 -3.61
CA TYR A 111 -18.63 -0.67 -4.54
C TYR A 111 -19.38 -1.74 -5.36
N GLN A 112 -18.73 -2.87 -5.65
CA GLN A 112 -19.30 -4.02 -6.35
C GLN A 112 -19.61 -5.13 -5.33
N ALA A 113 -20.83 -5.16 -4.82
CA ALA A 113 -21.21 -6.01 -3.68
C ALA A 113 -21.09 -7.50 -3.98
N GLU A 114 -21.43 -7.93 -5.19
CA GLU A 114 -21.50 -9.34 -5.63
C GLU A 114 -20.15 -10.05 -5.53
N ILE A 115 -19.06 -9.31 -5.74
CA ILE A 115 -17.67 -9.81 -5.63
C ILE A 115 -16.97 -9.35 -4.35
N SER A 116 -17.74 -8.85 -3.38
CA SER A 116 -17.21 -8.25 -2.15
C SER A 116 -17.84 -8.78 -0.86
N GLN A 117 -18.67 -9.82 -0.96
CA GLN A 117 -19.45 -10.34 0.16
C GLN A 117 -18.61 -10.69 1.40
N GLY A 118 -17.43 -11.30 1.23
CA GLY A 118 -16.59 -11.68 2.38
C GLY A 118 -16.20 -10.52 3.30
N ARG A 119 -15.84 -9.35 2.75
CA ARG A 119 -15.51 -8.17 3.57
C ARG A 119 -16.74 -7.40 4.02
N LEU A 120 -17.82 -7.42 3.24
CA LEU A 120 -19.11 -6.84 3.65
C LEU A 120 -19.67 -7.57 4.88
N GLU A 121 -19.58 -8.89 4.91
CA GLU A 121 -19.96 -9.71 6.06
C GLU A 121 -19.07 -9.41 7.27
N ALA A 122 -17.76 -9.30 7.09
CA ALA A 122 -16.85 -8.93 8.18
C ALA A 122 -17.16 -7.54 8.77
N LEU A 123 -17.52 -6.55 7.93
CA LEU A 123 -17.94 -5.23 8.38
C LEU A 123 -19.31 -5.25 9.07
N LEU A 124 -20.24 -6.09 8.60
CA LEU A 124 -21.51 -6.31 9.28
C LEU A 124 -21.29 -6.93 10.67
N ASN A 125 -20.38 -7.89 10.79
CA ASN A 125 -19.99 -8.47 12.08
C ASN A 125 -19.39 -7.40 13.01
N PHE A 126 -18.57 -6.48 12.49
CA PHE A 126 -18.10 -5.33 13.25
C PHE A 126 -19.27 -4.47 13.76
N GLN A 127 -20.22 -4.12 12.89
CA GLN A 127 -21.41 -3.35 13.27
C GLN A 127 -22.20 -4.04 14.38
N THR A 128 -22.45 -5.35 14.24
CA THR A 128 -23.15 -6.16 15.24
C THR A 128 -22.43 -6.16 16.59
N VAL A 129 -21.11 -6.35 16.60
CA VAL A 129 -20.32 -6.30 17.84
C VAL A 129 -20.45 -4.94 18.52
N ILE A 130 -20.38 -3.84 17.75
CA ILE A 130 -20.53 -2.49 18.31
C ILE A 130 -21.95 -2.28 18.85
N THR A 131 -23.00 -2.67 18.13
CA THR A 131 -24.38 -2.53 18.62
C THR A 131 -24.63 -3.37 19.87
N ASP A 132 -24.12 -4.60 19.93
CA ASP A 132 -24.27 -5.48 21.08
C ASP A 132 -23.54 -4.96 22.32
N LEU A 133 -22.33 -4.40 22.15
CA LEU A 133 -21.55 -3.87 23.27
C LEU A 133 -22.05 -2.51 23.77
N THR A 134 -22.59 -1.66 22.89
CA THR A 134 -22.99 -0.29 23.24
C THR A 134 -24.49 -0.15 23.53
N GLY A 135 -25.31 -1.09 23.07
CA GLY A 135 -26.77 -1.05 23.18
C GLY A 135 -27.46 -0.11 22.20
N PHE A 136 -26.74 0.53 21.28
CA PHE A 136 -27.34 1.34 20.22
C PHE A 136 -27.92 0.47 19.09
N SER A 137 -28.94 0.99 18.40
CA SER A 137 -29.67 0.24 17.37
C SER A 137 -28.91 0.08 16.05
N LEU A 138 -27.89 0.91 15.80
CA LEU A 138 -27.12 0.89 14.55
C LEU A 138 -25.71 1.45 14.79
N ALA A 139 -24.74 0.89 14.06
CA ALA A 139 -23.38 1.40 13.96
C ALA A 139 -22.97 1.54 12.49
N ASN A 140 -22.02 2.43 12.20
CA ASN A 140 -21.39 2.49 10.88
C ASN A 140 -20.25 1.46 10.76
N ALA A 141 -19.58 1.41 9.60
CA ALA A 141 -18.51 0.46 9.30
C ALA A 141 -17.10 1.03 9.61
N SER A 142 -16.96 1.76 10.74
CA SER A 142 -15.78 2.52 11.22
C SER A 142 -15.75 4.03 10.90
N LEU A 143 -14.92 4.75 11.67
CA LEU A 143 -14.44 6.12 11.46
C LEU A 143 -12.91 6.13 11.57
N LEU A 144 -12.28 7.32 11.56
CA LEU A 144 -10.83 7.45 11.52
C LEU A 144 -10.18 7.16 12.88
N ASP A 145 -10.70 7.73 13.96
CA ASP A 145 -10.23 7.53 15.32
C ASP A 145 -11.34 7.83 16.36
N GLU A 146 -10.99 7.94 17.65
CA GLU A 146 -11.95 8.18 18.73
C GLU A 146 -12.59 9.57 18.67
N ALA A 147 -11.85 10.59 18.22
CA ALA A 147 -12.28 11.99 18.30
C ALA A 147 -12.98 12.49 17.02
N THR A 148 -12.73 11.87 15.87
CA THR A 148 -13.21 12.30 14.54
C THR A 148 -13.96 11.22 13.79
#